data_AF-A0A6J3A6T9-F1
#
_entry.id   AF-A0A6J3A6T9-F1
#
_cell.length_a   1.000
_cell.length_b   1.000
_cell.length_c   1.000
_cell.angle_alpha   90.00
_cell.angle_beta   90.00
_cell.angle_gamma   90.00
#
_symmetry.space_group_name_H-M   'P 1'
#
loop_
_entity.id
_entity.type
_entity.pdbx_description
1 polymer ?
#
loop_
_entity_poly.entity_id
_entity_poly.type
_entity_poly.pdbx_seq_one_letter_code
_entity_poly.pdbx_strand_id
1 'polypeptide(L)'
;MHHYYRIVREKLVPFSFRKTFPIFRTLRYVPEESKDKVISDEDVLGTLLKVFQALFINDFNKQSDILTVLPEPVKSKYQDLLSVQHQRVKHLEYSHEEQNTFKPEEILYKTLGFSVARATSSLISAGKGVFVTKGLVPKGAVVSMYPGTVYQKYEPIFFQSIGNPFIFRCLDGVLIDGNDKGISKVVYRSCNGRDRLGPLKMSDSTWLTSEIHNPLAVGQYVNNCSNDRAANVCYQEFDVPAVFPIELKQYLPNIDYSNDKQSPLRCVVLVALRDIKQGEELFSNYYTIVS
;
A
#
# COMPACT_ATOMS: atom_id res chain seq x y z
N MET A 1 34.44 29.96 4.79
CA MET A 1 34.23 29.21 3.54
C MET A 1 33.61 27.87 3.94
N HIS A 2 32.27 27.78 3.92
CA HIS A 2 31.52 26.65 4.46
C HIS A 2 31.57 25.45 3.49
N HIS A 3 32.08 24.30 3.95
CA HIS A 3 31.95 23.03 3.25
C HIS A 3 30.62 22.38 3.62
N TYR A 4 29.70 22.32 2.65
CA TYR A 4 28.47 21.52 2.73
C TYR A 4 28.82 20.03 2.53
N TYR A 5 28.65 19.20 3.56
CA TYR A 5 28.65 17.76 3.43
C TYR A 5 27.27 17.31 2.93
N ARG A 6 27.19 16.86 1.67
CA ARG A 6 25.95 16.30 1.08
C ARG A 6 25.85 14.82 1.45
N ILE A 7 24.95 14.46 2.35
CA ILE A 7 24.70 13.05 2.74
C ILE A 7 23.78 12.42 1.68
N VAL A 8 24.28 11.39 0.97
CA VAL A 8 23.46 10.58 0.06
C VAL A 8 22.95 9.37 0.84
N ARG A 9 21.64 9.29 1.11
CA ARG A 9 21.01 8.09 1.69
C ARG A 9 20.46 7.22 0.56
N GLU A 10 21.11 6.09 0.27
CA GLU A 10 20.60 5.11 -0.69
C GLU A 10 19.45 4.31 -0.05
N LYS A 11 18.28 4.27 -0.72
CA LYS A 11 17.10 3.49 -0.27
C LYS A 11 17.22 1.97 -0.51
N LEU A 12 18.37 1.46 -0.97
CA LEU A 12 18.68 0.04 -1.21
C LEU A 12 20.20 -0.22 -1.06
N VAL A 13 20.65 -1.18 -0.21
CA VAL A 13 22.05 -1.66 -0.15
C VAL A 13 22.12 -3.10 0.44
N PRO A 14 23.02 -4.05 0.03
CA PRO A 14 23.98 -4.07 -1.11
C PRO A 14 23.86 -5.26 -2.11
N PHE A 15 24.27 -4.96 -3.35
CA PHE A 15 25.04 -5.72 -4.36
C PHE A 15 24.66 -7.16 -4.81
N SER A 16 24.36 -7.28 -6.11
CA SER A 16 24.93 -8.33 -6.97
C SER A 16 25.46 -7.68 -8.27
N PHE A 17 26.73 -7.93 -8.58
CA PHE A 17 27.41 -7.42 -9.78
C PHE A 17 26.79 -8.02 -11.05
N ARG A 18 26.33 -7.18 -12.00
CA ARG A 18 26.67 -7.28 -13.44
C ARG A 18 26.00 -6.21 -14.32
N LYS A 19 26.85 -5.61 -15.17
CA LYS A 19 26.63 -4.75 -16.35
C LYS A 19 26.17 -3.30 -16.12
N THR A 20 27.17 -2.43 -16.27
CA THR A 20 27.11 -0.98 -16.44
C THR A 20 26.38 -0.60 -17.73
N PHE A 21 25.16 -0.11 -17.60
CA PHE A 21 24.62 0.90 -18.49
C PHE A 21 24.49 2.21 -17.68
N PRO A 22 24.83 3.38 -18.24
CA PRO A 22 24.65 4.65 -17.56
C PRO A 22 23.16 4.95 -17.48
N ILE A 23 22.49 4.41 -16.47
CA ILE A 23 21.21 4.95 -16.00
C ILE A 23 21.59 6.28 -15.36
N PHE A 24 21.28 7.39 -16.03
CA PHE A 24 21.27 8.69 -15.37
C PHE A 24 20.28 8.55 -14.20
N ARG A 25 20.81 8.38 -13.00
CA ARG A 25 20.01 8.25 -11.78
C ARG A 25 19.30 9.59 -11.60
N THR A 26 18.04 9.68 -12.03
CA THR A 26 17.18 10.78 -11.64
C THR A 26 17.06 10.70 -10.13
N LEU A 27 17.59 11.66 -9.39
CA LEU A 27 17.56 11.66 -7.92
C LEU A 27 16.42 12.58 -7.49
N ARG A 28 15.47 12.10 -6.68
CA ARG A 28 14.46 12.97 -6.05
C ARG A 28 15.12 13.71 -4.89
N TYR A 29 15.17 15.04 -4.95
CA TYR A 29 15.68 15.88 -3.86
C TYR A 29 14.56 16.26 -2.89
N VAL A 30 14.75 16.08 -1.59
CA VAL A 30 13.76 16.37 -0.55
C VAL A 30 14.38 17.27 0.53
N PRO A 31 13.90 18.52 0.72
CA PRO A 31 14.33 19.41 1.80
C PRO A 31 13.83 18.97 3.20
N GLU A 32 14.63 19.25 4.22
CA GLU A 32 14.68 18.60 5.55
C GLU A 32 13.41 18.70 6.43
N GLU A 33 12.52 19.67 6.23
CA GLU A 33 11.64 20.08 7.34
C GLU A 33 10.16 19.64 7.27
N SER A 34 9.69 18.96 6.21
CA SER A 34 8.32 18.36 6.14
C SER A 34 7.90 17.73 4.79
N LYS A 35 8.76 17.69 3.75
CA LYS A 35 8.29 17.73 2.35
C LYS A 35 8.45 16.47 1.49
N ASP A 36 8.64 15.26 2.04
CA ASP A 36 8.52 14.03 1.19
C ASP A 36 7.05 13.67 0.87
N LYS A 37 6.10 14.43 1.43
CA LYS A 37 4.66 14.24 1.28
C LYS A 37 4.11 15.07 0.12
N VAL A 38 3.48 14.39 -0.84
CA VAL A 38 2.79 15.03 -1.98
C VAL A 38 1.40 15.52 -1.56
N ILE A 39 0.78 14.80 -0.63
CA ILE A 39 -0.51 15.13 -0.02
C ILE A 39 -0.41 15.03 1.50
N SER A 40 -1.36 15.60 2.23
CA SER A 40 -1.38 15.53 3.69
C SER A 40 -1.61 14.11 4.20
N ASP A 41 -1.22 13.81 5.43
CA ASP A 41 -1.53 12.51 6.05
C ASP A 41 -3.03 12.35 6.26
N GLU A 42 -3.73 13.45 6.49
CA GLU A 42 -5.18 13.52 6.60
C GLU A 42 -5.85 13.08 5.29
N ASP A 43 -5.32 13.50 4.13
CA ASP A 43 -5.81 13.07 2.81
C ASP A 43 -5.52 11.59 2.55
N VAL A 44 -4.33 11.10 2.94
CA VAL A 44 -3.98 9.67 2.85
C VAL A 44 -4.94 8.86 3.71
N LEU A 45 -5.09 9.23 5.00
CA LEU A 45 -5.98 8.57 5.95
C LEU A 45 -7.42 8.56 5.45
N GLY A 46 -7.93 9.72 5.00
CA GLY A 46 -9.28 9.84 4.46
C GLY A 46 -9.51 8.91 3.26
N THR A 47 -8.53 8.83 2.36
CA THR A 47 -8.59 7.92 1.19
C THR A 47 -8.60 6.45 1.62
N LEU A 48 -7.69 6.05 2.52
CA LEU A 48 -7.62 4.67 3.01
C LEU A 48 -8.89 4.26 3.75
N LEU A 49 -9.40 5.11 4.65
CA LEU A 49 -10.64 4.86 5.38
C LEU A 49 -11.83 4.70 4.41
N LYS A 50 -11.92 5.56 3.39
CA LYS A 50 -12.98 5.49 2.38
C LYS A 50 -12.96 4.16 1.62
N VAL A 51 -11.77 3.72 1.17
CA VAL A 51 -11.61 2.44 0.46
C VAL A 51 -11.89 1.25 1.39
N PHE A 52 -11.32 1.25 2.60
CA PHE A 52 -11.46 0.13 3.53
C PHE A 52 -12.90 -0.02 4.03
N GLN A 53 -13.62 1.08 4.26
CA GLN A 53 -15.05 1.04 4.56
C GLN A 53 -15.85 0.46 3.40
N ALA A 54 -15.55 0.85 2.16
CA ALA A 54 -16.23 0.30 0.99
C ALA A 54 -15.98 -1.21 0.82
N LEU A 55 -14.76 -1.68 1.09
CA LEU A 55 -14.42 -3.10 1.10
C LEU A 55 -15.15 -3.85 2.22
N PHE A 56 -15.18 -3.27 3.44
CA PHE A 56 -15.86 -3.85 4.58
C PHE A 56 -17.36 -4.03 4.33
N ILE A 57 -18.00 -3.01 3.73
CA ILE A 57 -19.42 -3.04 3.39
C ILE A 57 -19.71 -4.04 2.27
N ASN A 58 -18.84 -4.13 1.26
CA ASN A 58 -18.99 -5.09 0.16
C ASN A 58 -18.99 -6.55 0.62
N ASP A 59 -18.20 -6.86 1.65
CA ASP A 59 -18.11 -8.19 2.26
C ASP A 59 -18.93 -8.32 3.55
N PHE A 60 -19.87 -7.41 3.83
CA PHE A 60 -20.50 -7.29 5.15
C PHE A 60 -21.13 -8.59 5.68
N ASN A 61 -21.76 -9.38 4.81
CA ASN A 61 -22.35 -10.67 5.19
C ASN A 61 -21.31 -11.67 5.72
N LYS A 62 -20.05 -11.56 5.27
CA LYS A 62 -18.91 -12.38 5.73
C LYS A 62 -18.24 -11.79 6.98
N GLN A 63 -18.65 -10.60 7.43
CA GLN A 63 -18.11 -9.94 8.62
C GLN A 63 -18.86 -10.31 9.91
N SER A 64 -19.74 -11.32 9.90
CA SER A 64 -20.59 -11.71 11.04
C SER A 64 -19.80 -11.86 12.34
N ASP A 65 -18.69 -12.60 12.30
CA ASP A 65 -17.86 -12.88 13.47
C ASP A 65 -17.22 -11.61 14.03
N ILE A 66 -16.79 -10.70 13.15
CA ILE A 66 -16.25 -9.40 13.53
C ILE A 66 -17.35 -8.55 14.16
N LEU A 67 -18.53 -8.50 13.53
CA LEU A 67 -19.67 -7.71 14.02
C LEU A 67 -20.13 -8.17 15.40
N THR A 68 -19.95 -9.44 15.79
CA THR A 68 -20.33 -9.89 17.14
C THR A 68 -19.52 -9.19 18.25
N VAL A 69 -18.24 -8.89 17.99
CA VAL A 69 -17.31 -8.34 18.99
C VAL A 69 -17.14 -6.82 18.93
N LEU A 70 -17.65 -6.16 17.89
CA LEU A 70 -17.58 -4.71 17.78
C LEU A 70 -18.56 -4.00 18.74
N PRO A 71 -18.28 -2.76 19.17
CA PRO A 71 -19.24 -1.96 19.93
C PRO A 71 -20.49 -1.62 19.11
N GLU A 72 -21.65 -1.52 19.77
CA GLU A 72 -22.94 -1.23 19.12
C GLU A 72 -22.95 0.04 18.25
N PRO A 73 -22.32 1.17 18.66
CA PRO A 73 -22.24 2.36 17.80
C PRO A 73 -21.56 2.09 16.45
N VAL A 74 -20.58 1.19 16.42
CA VAL A 74 -19.87 0.80 15.19
C VAL A 74 -20.76 -0.08 14.32
N LYS A 75 -21.49 -1.03 14.92
CA LYS A 75 -22.43 -1.89 14.19
C LYS A 75 -23.54 -1.07 13.53
N SER A 76 -24.18 -0.19 14.30
CA SER A 76 -25.23 0.71 13.81
C SER A 76 -24.74 1.55 12.64
N LYS A 77 -23.54 2.15 12.75
CA LYS A 77 -22.93 2.94 11.66
C LYS A 77 -22.86 2.15 10.34
N TYR A 78 -22.42 0.89 10.35
CA TYR A 78 -22.31 0.12 9.11
C TYR A 78 -23.68 -0.36 8.60
N GLN A 79 -24.63 -0.67 9.49
CA GLN A 79 -26.01 -0.97 9.10
C GLN A 79 -26.68 0.23 8.41
N ASP A 80 -26.48 1.43 8.93
CA ASP A 80 -26.98 2.67 8.33
C ASP A 80 -26.36 2.89 6.95
N LEU A 81 -25.04 2.74 6.81
CA LEU A 81 -24.35 2.86 5.53
C LEU A 81 -24.83 1.84 4.48
N LEU A 82 -25.07 0.59 4.90
CA LEU A 82 -25.65 -0.44 4.04
C LEU A 82 -27.05 -0.07 3.55
N SER A 83 -27.89 0.51 4.42
CA SER A 83 -29.25 0.90 4.06
C SER A 83 -29.26 1.96 2.95
N VAL A 84 -28.35 2.95 3.05
CA VAL A 84 -28.17 4.01 2.04
C VAL A 84 -27.63 3.46 0.72
N GLN A 85 -26.68 2.51 0.78
CA GLN A 85 -26.12 1.92 -0.42
C GLN A 85 -27.14 1.05 -1.17
N HIS A 86 -27.93 0.25 -0.46
CA HIS A 86 -29.01 -0.53 -1.06
C HIS A 86 -30.10 0.34 -1.70
N GLN A 87 -30.44 1.48 -1.10
CA GLN A 87 -31.38 2.44 -1.70
C GLN A 87 -30.85 3.04 -3.01
N ARG A 88 -29.55 3.36 -3.09
CA ARG A 88 -28.92 3.88 -4.31
C ARG A 88 -28.83 2.83 -5.42
N VAL A 89 -28.54 1.57 -5.09
CA VAL A 89 -28.43 0.47 -6.06
C VAL A 89 -29.81 0.08 -6.60
N LYS A 90 -30.86 0.06 -5.75
CA LYS A 90 -32.25 -0.20 -6.18
C LYS A 90 -32.79 0.82 -7.20
N HIS A 91 -32.20 2.01 -7.29
CA HIS A 91 -32.61 3.02 -8.26
C HIS A 91 -31.88 2.90 -9.61
N LEU A 92 -30.84 2.06 -9.72
CA LEU A 92 -29.99 1.99 -10.91
C LEU A 92 -30.17 0.71 -11.74
N GLU A 93 -30.59 -0.43 -11.17
CA GLU A 93 -30.70 -1.68 -11.94
C GLU A 93 -31.90 -2.55 -11.49
N TYR A 94 -32.90 -2.71 -12.37
CA TYR A 94 -33.86 -3.81 -12.35
C TYR A 94 -33.26 -4.97 -13.14
N SER A 95 -32.46 -5.83 -12.52
CA SER A 95 -32.15 -7.17 -13.07
C SER A 95 -31.65 -8.11 -11.98
N HIS A 96 -32.43 -9.17 -11.76
CA HIS A 96 -32.11 -10.48 -11.17
C HIS A 96 -31.05 -10.61 -10.06
N GLU A 97 -31.58 -11.01 -8.90
CA GLU A 97 -30.95 -11.32 -7.63
C GLU A 97 -29.94 -12.47 -7.69
N GLU A 98 -28.66 -12.13 -7.64
CA GLU A 98 -27.70 -12.73 -6.70
C GLU A 98 -27.01 -11.56 -6.01
N GLN A 99 -26.88 -11.58 -4.68
CA GLN A 99 -26.11 -10.58 -3.93
C GLN A 99 -24.62 -10.73 -4.29
N ASN A 100 -24.23 -10.28 -5.48
CA ASN A 100 -22.88 -10.42 -5.99
C ASN A 100 -21.98 -9.39 -5.28
N THR A 101 -21.23 -9.87 -4.29
CA THR A 101 -20.05 -9.19 -3.77
C THR A 101 -19.18 -8.78 -4.97
N PHE A 102 -18.95 -7.48 -5.14
CA PHE A 102 -18.10 -6.99 -6.23
C PHE A 102 -16.64 -7.39 -5.98
N LYS A 103 -15.87 -7.53 -7.06
CA LYS A 103 -14.43 -7.76 -6.91
C LYS A 103 -13.76 -6.54 -6.26
N PRO A 104 -12.69 -6.73 -5.47
CA PRO A 104 -12.02 -5.61 -4.80
C PRO A 104 -11.57 -4.49 -5.75
N GLU A 105 -11.13 -4.82 -6.97
CA GLU A 105 -10.76 -3.84 -7.99
C GLU A 105 -11.95 -3.00 -8.47
N GLU A 106 -13.14 -3.59 -8.54
CA GLU A 106 -14.37 -2.88 -8.88
C GLU A 106 -14.82 -1.95 -7.75
N ILE A 107 -14.63 -2.36 -6.49
CA ILE A 107 -14.86 -1.51 -5.32
C ILE A 107 -13.90 -0.31 -5.35
N LEU A 108 -12.62 -0.53 -5.66
CA LEU A 108 -11.65 0.56 -5.82
C LEU A 108 -12.11 1.55 -6.90
N TYR A 109 -12.52 1.03 -8.07
CA TYR A 109 -13.04 1.85 -9.17
C TYR A 109 -14.28 2.66 -8.78
N LYS A 110 -15.26 2.04 -8.13
CA LYS A 110 -16.47 2.73 -7.67
C LYS A 110 -16.17 3.78 -6.60
N THR A 111 -15.11 3.58 -5.81
CA THR A 111 -14.77 4.44 -4.67
C THR A 111 -13.89 5.64 -5.06
N LEU A 112 -12.90 5.41 -5.92
CA LEU A 112 -11.88 6.39 -6.30
C LEU A 112 -11.89 6.79 -7.78
N GLY A 113 -12.71 6.13 -8.62
CA GLY A 113 -12.80 6.40 -10.05
C GLY A 113 -11.75 5.69 -10.91
N PHE A 114 -10.90 4.85 -10.31
CA PHE A 114 -9.90 4.04 -11.02
C PHE A 114 -9.67 2.68 -10.36
N SER A 115 -9.12 1.73 -11.10
CA SER A 115 -8.61 0.47 -10.56
C SER A 115 -7.18 0.23 -11.00
N VAL A 116 -6.42 -0.51 -10.19
CA VAL A 116 -5.07 -0.94 -10.51
C VAL A 116 -4.93 -2.46 -10.42
N ALA A 117 -4.04 -3.04 -11.22
CA ALA A 117 -3.72 -4.45 -11.12
C ALA A 117 -2.27 -4.74 -11.54
N ARG A 118 -1.77 -5.90 -11.11
CA ARG A 118 -0.48 -6.43 -11.56
C ARG A 118 -0.61 -6.99 -12.97
N ALA A 119 0.28 -6.60 -13.87
CA ALA A 119 0.42 -7.20 -15.19
C ALA A 119 1.89 -7.41 -15.54
N THR A 120 2.18 -8.01 -16.70
CA THR A 120 3.56 -8.08 -17.21
C THR A 120 4.03 -6.66 -17.51
N SER A 121 5.22 -6.30 -17.00
CA SER A 121 5.77 -4.95 -17.19
C SER A 121 6.05 -4.67 -18.66
N SER A 122 5.91 -3.41 -19.07
CA SER A 122 6.33 -2.94 -20.38
C SER A 122 7.85 -2.78 -20.51
N LEU A 123 8.58 -2.85 -19.39
CA LEU A 123 10.04 -2.86 -19.37
C LEU A 123 10.58 -4.27 -19.62
N ILE A 124 11.59 -4.36 -20.50
CA ILE A 124 12.27 -5.62 -20.82
C ILE A 124 12.88 -6.20 -19.54
N SER A 125 12.58 -7.46 -19.26
CA SER A 125 13.12 -8.23 -18.12
C SER A 125 12.79 -7.68 -16.71
N ALA A 126 11.87 -6.72 -16.57
CA ALA A 126 11.42 -6.23 -15.26
C ALA A 126 10.38 -7.14 -14.58
N GLY A 127 9.86 -8.15 -15.29
CA GLY A 127 8.89 -9.10 -14.76
C GLY A 127 7.49 -8.50 -14.69
N LYS A 128 7.01 -8.16 -13.48
CA LYS A 128 5.67 -7.63 -13.25
C LYS A 128 5.72 -6.12 -13.01
N GLY A 129 4.65 -5.44 -13.38
CA GLY A 129 4.39 -4.02 -13.13
C GLY A 129 2.98 -3.81 -12.62
N VAL A 130 2.67 -2.59 -12.18
CA VAL A 130 1.31 -2.20 -11.79
C VAL A 130 0.75 -1.25 -12.83
N PHE A 131 -0.49 -1.48 -13.25
CA PHE A 131 -1.14 -0.72 -14.32
C PHE A 131 -2.47 -0.17 -13.84
N VAL A 132 -2.84 1.01 -14.33
CA VAL A 132 -4.20 1.52 -14.23
C VAL A 132 -5.07 0.72 -15.19
N THR A 133 -5.94 -0.14 -14.67
CA THR A 133 -6.75 -1.05 -15.51
C THR A 133 -8.08 -0.45 -15.94
N LYS A 134 -8.60 0.51 -15.17
CA LYS A 134 -9.85 1.22 -15.48
C LYS A 134 -9.80 2.63 -14.94
N GLY A 135 -10.41 3.57 -15.65
CA GLY A 135 -10.60 4.95 -15.19
C GLY A 135 -9.37 5.84 -15.31
N LEU A 136 -9.35 6.91 -14.52
CA LEU A 136 -8.30 7.92 -14.50
C LEU A 136 -7.84 8.11 -13.05
N VAL A 137 -6.53 8.01 -12.82
CA VAL A 137 -5.93 8.39 -11.54
C VAL A 137 -5.62 9.88 -11.60
N PRO A 138 -6.25 10.75 -10.78
CA PRO A 138 -5.90 12.16 -10.76
C PRO A 138 -4.57 12.38 -10.03
N LYS A 139 -3.85 13.45 -10.38
CA LYS A 139 -2.68 13.93 -9.65
C LYS A 139 -3.02 14.07 -8.15
N GLY A 140 -2.12 13.58 -7.30
CA GLY A 140 -2.28 13.62 -5.85
C GLY A 140 -3.10 12.45 -5.28
N ALA A 141 -3.66 11.55 -6.10
CA ALA A 141 -4.36 10.38 -5.58
C ALA A 141 -3.41 9.34 -4.99
N VAL A 142 -3.83 8.69 -3.89
CA VAL A 142 -3.22 7.44 -3.41
C VAL A 142 -3.58 6.32 -4.37
N VAL A 143 -2.57 5.74 -5.02
CA VAL A 143 -2.74 4.75 -6.10
C VAL A 143 -2.51 3.32 -5.62
N SER A 144 -1.59 3.15 -4.67
CA SER A 144 -1.28 1.85 -4.07
C SER A 144 -0.59 2.02 -2.71
N MET A 145 -0.48 0.91 -1.97
CA MET A 145 0.26 0.76 -0.73
C MET A 145 1.41 -0.21 -0.95
N TYR A 146 2.56 0.05 -0.34
CA TYR A 146 3.69 -0.87 -0.30
C TYR A 146 3.50 -1.83 0.89
N PRO A 147 3.16 -3.11 0.63
CA PRO A 147 2.93 -4.07 1.69
C PRO A 147 4.24 -4.52 2.32
N GLY A 148 4.19 -5.10 3.53
CA GLY A 148 5.34 -5.81 4.08
C GLY A 148 5.45 -5.82 5.59
N THR A 149 6.44 -6.58 6.06
CA THR A 149 6.81 -6.60 7.48
C THR A 149 7.66 -5.37 7.80
N VAL A 150 7.29 -4.61 8.82
CA VAL A 150 7.95 -3.39 9.27
C VAL A 150 8.98 -3.75 10.32
N TYR A 151 10.24 -3.39 10.09
CA TYR A 151 11.33 -3.56 11.01
C TYR A 151 11.79 -2.21 11.52
N GLN A 152 11.72 -2.02 12.83
CA GLN A 152 12.27 -0.86 13.51
C GLN A 152 13.80 -0.87 13.46
N LYS A 153 14.39 0.28 13.79
CA LYS A 153 15.84 0.40 13.86
C LYS A 153 16.41 -0.66 14.80
N TYR A 154 17.42 -1.39 14.33
CA TYR A 154 18.12 -2.47 15.04
C TYR A 154 17.37 -3.80 15.17
N GLU A 155 16.16 -3.93 14.62
CA GLU A 155 15.49 -5.23 14.56
C GLU A 155 16.16 -6.19 13.56
N PRO A 156 16.12 -7.51 13.82
CA PRO A 156 16.83 -8.49 13.01
C PRO A 156 16.15 -8.73 11.65
N ILE A 157 16.78 -8.21 10.59
CA ILE A 157 16.33 -8.40 9.20
C ILE A 157 17.33 -9.19 8.33
N PHE A 158 18.48 -9.59 8.88
CA PHE A 158 19.63 -10.07 8.10
C PHE A 158 19.26 -11.13 7.05
N PHE A 159 18.65 -12.24 7.45
CA PHE A 159 18.31 -13.34 6.52
C PHE A 159 17.26 -12.93 5.47
N GLN A 160 16.30 -12.11 5.86
CA GLN A 160 15.23 -11.61 4.99
C GLN A 160 15.77 -10.61 3.95
N SER A 161 16.88 -9.93 4.25
CA SER A 161 17.48 -8.91 3.40
C SER A 161 18.42 -9.45 2.31
N ILE A 162 18.93 -10.68 2.44
CA ILE A 162 19.92 -11.23 1.50
C ILE A 162 19.29 -11.38 0.10
N GLY A 163 19.78 -10.59 -0.86
CA GLY A 163 19.32 -10.62 -2.25
C GLY A 163 17.85 -10.23 -2.43
N ASN A 164 17.27 -9.52 -1.46
CA ASN A 164 15.85 -9.14 -1.49
C ASN A 164 15.68 -7.72 -2.06
N PRO A 165 15.18 -7.57 -3.31
CA PRO A 165 14.98 -6.26 -3.91
C PRO A 165 13.74 -5.53 -3.38
N PHE A 166 12.92 -6.19 -2.55
CA PHE A 166 11.67 -5.64 -2.00
C PHE A 166 11.83 -5.08 -0.59
N ILE A 167 13.07 -4.87 -0.12
CA ILE A 167 13.32 -4.10 1.10
C ILE A 167 13.22 -2.61 0.77
N PHE A 168 12.18 -1.97 1.30
CA PHE A 168 12.03 -0.52 1.27
C PHE A 168 12.64 0.10 2.53
N ARG A 169 13.50 1.10 2.36
CA ARG A 169 14.07 1.86 3.48
C ARG A 169 13.41 3.24 3.60
N CYS A 170 12.74 3.45 4.73
CA CYS A 170 12.18 4.75 5.13
C CYS A 170 13.28 5.73 5.53
N LEU A 171 12.95 7.02 5.57
CA LEU A 171 13.90 8.11 5.82
C LEU A 171 14.56 8.02 7.20
N ASP A 172 13.81 7.62 8.21
CA ASP A 172 14.25 7.42 9.59
C ASP A 172 15.03 6.10 9.82
N GLY A 173 15.12 5.25 8.78
CA GLY A 173 15.82 3.97 8.83
C GLY A 173 14.92 2.78 9.16
N VAL A 174 13.61 2.97 9.33
CA VAL A 174 12.62 1.87 9.34
C VAL A 174 12.68 1.12 8.00
N LEU A 175 12.61 -0.21 8.05
CA LEU A 175 12.63 -1.05 6.86
C LEU A 175 11.28 -1.73 6.66
N ILE A 176 10.82 -1.86 5.42
CA ILE A 176 9.61 -2.61 5.08
C ILE A 176 9.98 -3.72 4.10
N ASP A 177 9.78 -4.97 4.50
CA ASP A 177 10.02 -6.15 3.66
C ASP A 177 8.74 -6.56 2.92
N GLY A 178 8.64 -6.15 1.66
CA GLY A 178 7.52 -6.45 0.78
C GLY A 178 7.65 -7.73 -0.04
N ASN A 179 8.63 -8.60 0.27
CA ASN A 179 8.83 -9.82 -0.50
C ASN A 179 7.76 -10.87 -0.18
N ASP A 180 7.02 -11.27 -1.21
CA ASP A 180 5.87 -12.18 -1.10
C ASP A 180 6.25 -13.67 -1.09
N LYS A 181 7.56 -13.97 -1.02
CA LYS A 181 8.13 -15.32 -1.14
C LYS A 181 9.06 -15.66 0.03
N GLY A 182 9.41 -16.94 0.13
CA GLY A 182 10.46 -17.44 1.02
C GLY A 182 10.27 -17.06 2.49
N ILE A 183 11.37 -16.72 3.16
CA ILE A 183 11.40 -16.38 4.58
C ILE A 183 10.55 -15.15 4.88
N SER A 184 10.62 -14.11 4.05
CA SER A 184 9.81 -12.87 4.18
C SER A 184 8.32 -13.15 4.30
N LYS A 185 7.78 -14.01 3.42
CA LYS A 185 6.39 -14.48 3.48
C LYS A 185 6.07 -15.18 4.79
N VAL A 186 6.96 -16.05 5.26
CA VAL A 186 6.77 -16.82 6.50
C VAL A 186 6.77 -15.89 7.71
N VAL A 187 7.70 -14.93 7.76
CA VAL A 187 7.77 -13.93 8.84
C VAL A 187 6.49 -13.10 8.88
N TYR A 188 6.04 -12.55 7.74
CA TYR A 188 4.80 -11.77 7.71
C TYR A 188 3.61 -12.56 8.25
N ARG A 189 3.45 -13.82 7.80
CA ARG A 189 2.36 -14.70 8.28
C ARG A 189 2.47 -15.01 9.76
N SER A 190 3.69 -15.18 10.27
CA SER A 190 3.92 -15.40 11.70
C SER A 190 3.51 -14.18 12.53
N CYS A 191 3.92 -12.98 12.12
CA CYS A 191 3.49 -11.74 12.76
C CYS A 191 1.95 -11.57 12.68
N ASN A 192 1.35 -11.85 11.52
CA ASN A 192 -0.10 -11.73 11.32
C ASN A 192 -0.89 -12.67 12.25
N GLY A 193 -0.37 -13.89 12.47
CA GLY A 193 -0.93 -14.83 13.43
C GLY A 193 -0.79 -14.36 14.89
N ARG A 194 0.38 -13.81 15.25
CA ARG A 194 0.67 -13.27 16.59
C ARG A 194 -0.26 -12.12 16.96
N ASP A 195 -0.50 -11.20 16.03
CA ASP A 195 -1.21 -9.94 16.31
C ASP A 195 -2.74 -10.06 16.26
N ARG A 196 -3.28 -11.26 15.94
CA ARG A 196 -4.71 -11.49 15.84
C ARG A 196 -5.42 -11.32 17.19
N LEU A 197 -6.54 -10.60 17.20
CA LEU A 197 -7.36 -10.38 18.40
C LEU A 197 -8.72 -11.08 18.24
N GLY A 198 -8.81 -12.35 18.65
CA GLY A 198 -10.01 -13.15 18.47
C GLY A 198 -10.44 -13.22 16.98
N PRO A 199 -11.67 -12.83 16.62
CA PRO A 199 -12.09 -12.78 15.22
C PRO A 199 -11.50 -11.60 14.43
N LEU A 200 -10.91 -10.60 15.11
CA LEU A 200 -10.38 -9.39 14.48
C LEU A 200 -9.01 -9.67 13.85
N LYS A 201 -8.95 -9.50 12.52
CA LYS A 201 -7.70 -9.47 11.76
C LYS A 201 -7.08 -8.09 11.87
N MET A 202 -5.80 -8.03 12.24
CA MET A 202 -5.10 -6.77 12.50
C MET A 202 -4.20 -6.31 11.34
N SER A 203 -4.08 -7.13 10.29
CA SER A 203 -3.45 -6.77 9.02
C SER A 203 -3.97 -7.65 7.87
N ASP A 204 -3.77 -7.20 6.65
CA ASP A 204 -4.11 -7.90 5.42
C ASP A 204 -2.98 -8.84 5.02
N SER A 205 -3.20 -10.15 5.03
CA SER A 205 -2.23 -11.14 4.53
C SER A 205 -2.51 -11.60 3.09
N THR A 206 -3.57 -11.08 2.46
CA THR A 206 -4.03 -11.55 1.15
C THR A 206 -3.15 -11.09 -0.01
N TRP A 207 -2.35 -10.03 0.18
CA TRP A 207 -1.30 -9.66 -0.79
C TRP A 207 -0.25 -10.76 -1.01
N LEU A 208 -0.17 -11.76 -0.10
CA LEU A 208 0.66 -12.96 -0.21
C LEU A 208 -0.01 -14.13 -0.96
N THR A 209 -1.24 -13.93 -1.45
CA THR A 209 -2.07 -14.93 -2.14
C THR A 209 -2.48 -14.44 -3.53
N SER A 210 -3.19 -15.28 -4.28
CA SER A 210 -3.80 -14.90 -5.56
C SER A 210 -5.08 -14.09 -5.41
N GLU A 211 -5.73 -14.16 -4.25
CA GLU A 211 -7.02 -13.53 -3.97
C GLU A 211 -6.80 -12.32 -3.06
N ILE A 212 -6.51 -11.17 -3.66
CA ILE A 212 -6.19 -9.93 -2.95
C ILE A 212 -7.50 -9.29 -2.47
N HIS A 213 -7.58 -8.94 -1.17
CA HIS A 213 -8.72 -8.22 -0.60
C HIS A 213 -8.52 -6.71 -0.57
N ASN A 214 -7.31 -6.23 -0.26
CA ASN A 214 -6.97 -4.81 -0.44
C ASN A 214 -6.34 -4.60 -1.83
N PRO A 215 -7.08 -4.05 -2.82
CA PRO A 215 -6.58 -3.85 -4.19
C PRO A 215 -5.43 -2.83 -4.26
N LEU A 216 -5.21 -2.03 -3.20
CA LEU A 216 -4.07 -1.12 -3.12
C LEU A 216 -2.77 -1.85 -2.77
N ALA A 217 -2.79 -3.06 -2.21
CA ALA A 217 -1.61 -3.76 -1.68
C ALA A 217 -0.71 -4.40 -2.77
N VAL A 218 -0.28 -3.59 -3.74
CA VAL A 218 0.50 -3.98 -4.92
C VAL A 218 1.74 -3.11 -5.16
N GLY A 219 2.03 -2.17 -4.25
CA GLY A 219 3.08 -1.15 -4.41
C GLY A 219 4.51 -1.70 -4.56
N GLN A 220 4.77 -2.92 -4.09
CA GLN A 220 6.06 -3.61 -4.23
C GLN A 220 6.39 -4.01 -5.68
N TYR A 221 5.41 -4.00 -6.58
CA TYR A 221 5.60 -4.29 -8.00
C TYR A 221 5.63 -3.03 -8.88
N VAL A 222 5.59 -1.83 -8.30
CA VAL A 222 5.80 -0.61 -9.07
C VAL A 222 7.28 -0.50 -9.43
N ASN A 223 7.58 -0.53 -10.73
CA ASN A 223 8.94 -0.52 -11.25
C ASN A 223 9.60 0.85 -11.13
N ASN A 224 10.93 0.87 -11.18
CA ASN A 224 11.69 2.11 -11.25
C ASN A 224 11.49 2.78 -12.61
N CYS A 225 11.52 4.11 -12.63
CA CYS A 225 11.57 4.89 -13.84
C CYS A 225 12.86 4.59 -14.62
N SER A 226 12.80 4.80 -15.94
CA SER A 226 13.94 4.78 -16.84
C SER A 226 13.99 6.09 -17.63
N ASN A 227 15.02 6.25 -18.48
CA ASN A 227 15.11 7.42 -19.37
C ASN A 227 13.87 7.55 -20.27
N ASP A 228 13.29 6.43 -20.68
CA ASP A 228 12.13 6.39 -21.58
C ASP A 228 10.79 6.31 -20.84
N ARG A 229 10.83 5.99 -19.53
CA ARG A 229 9.64 5.81 -18.68
C ARG A 229 9.77 6.69 -17.44
N ALA A 230 9.29 7.92 -17.54
CA ALA A 230 9.31 8.87 -16.42
C ALA A 230 8.45 8.38 -15.25
N ALA A 231 8.90 8.69 -14.02
CA ALA A 231 8.11 8.43 -12.82
C ALA A 231 6.78 9.19 -12.87
N ASN A 232 5.69 8.49 -12.61
CA ASN A 232 4.33 9.04 -12.53
C ASN A 232 3.71 8.85 -11.14
N VAL A 233 4.36 8.11 -10.25
CA VAL A 233 4.03 8.00 -8.83
C VAL A 233 5.27 8.20 -7.95
N CYS A 234 5.09 8.51 -6.69
CA CYS A 234 6.17 8.53 -5.71
C CYS A 234 5.77 7.88 -4.39
N TYR A 235 6.76 7.33 -3.68
CA TYR A 235 6.57 6.84 -2.33
C TYR A 235 6.35 8.01 -1.36
N GLN A 236 5.42 7.83 -0.43
CA GLN A 236 5.15 8.71 0.68
C GLN A 236 4.96 7.86 1.95
N GLU A 237 5.71 8.19 2.99
CA GLU A 237 5.59 7.55 4.31
C GLU A 237 4.36 8.06 5.04
N PHE A 238 3.65 7.15 5.70
CA PHE A 238 2.43 7.41 6.44
C PHE A 238 2.42 6.60 7.74
N ASP A 239 2.27 7.27 8.87
CA ASP A 239 2.14 6.62 10.17
C ASP A 239 0.66 6.43 10.50
N VAL A 240 0.25 5.19 10.74
CA VAL A 240 -1.15 4.87 11.05
C VAL A 240 -1.52 5.45 12.42
N PRO A 241 -2.56 6.30 12.53
CA PRO A 241 -2.96 6.88 13.81
C PRO A 241 -3.36 5.82 14.84
N ALA A 242 -3.08 6.09 16.12
CA ALA A 242 -3.46 5.17 17.22
C ALA A 242 -4.97 4.87 17.25
N VAL A 243 -5.80 5.85 16.88
CA VAL A 243 -7.26 5.77 16.84
C VAL A 243 -7.83 5.18 15.54
N PHE A 244 -7.02 4.47 14.74
CA PHE A 244 -7.49 3.84 13.51
C PHE A 244 -8.57 2.77 13.79
N PRO A 245 -9.72 2.76 13.07
CA PRO A 245 -10.82 1.83 13.33
C PRO A 245 -10.38 0.37 13.26
N ILE A 246 -10.63 -0.37 14.34
CA ILE A 246 -10.08 -1.71 14.53
C ILE A 246 -10.57 -2.70 13.46
N GLU A 247 -11.83 -2.57 13.05
CA GLU A 247 -12.45 -3.40 12.03
C GLU A 247 -11.85 -3.19 10.63
N LEU A 248 -11.21 -2.03 10.40
CA LEU A 248 -10.58 -1.69 9.13
C LEU A 248 -9.09 -2.05 9.11
N LYS A 249 -8.48 -2.39 10.25
CA LYS A 249 -7.08 -2.82 10.32
C LYS A 249 -6.83 -4.08 9.48
N GLN A 250 -7.85 -4.89 9.25
CA GLN A 250 -7.80 -6.07 8.38
C GLN A 250 -7.38 -5.78 6.93
N TYR A 251 -7.39 -4.51 6.51
CA TYR A 251 -6.98 -4.08 5.17
C TYR A 251 -5.60 -3.39 5.14
N LEU A 252 -4.97 -3.14 6.29
CA LEU A 252 -3.60 -2.61 6.33
C LEU A 252 -2.61 -3.70 5.92
N PRO A 253 -1.84 -3.53 4.84
CA PRO A 253 -0.96 -4.59 4.34
C PRO A 253 0.44 -4.57 5.00
N ASN A 254 0.55 -3.90 6.15
CA ASN A 254 1.77 -3.75 6.92
C ASN A 254 1.59 -4.33 8.31
N ILE A 255 2.67 -4.88 8.87
CA ILE A 255 2.69 -5.41 10.23
C ILE A 255 4.06 -5.24 10.86
N ASP A 256 4.09 -4.91 12.15
CA ASP A 256 5.36 -4.78 12.89
C ASP A 256 6.01 -6.15 13.13
N TYR A 257 7.31 -6.22 12.91
CA TYR A 257 8.10 -7.41 13.16
C TYR A 257 8.09 -7.76 14.65
N SER A 258 8.32 -6.80 15.54
CA SER A 258 8.20 -6.96 16.99
C SER A 258 6.77 -6.72 17.48
N ASN A 259 6.45 -7.25 18.66
CA ASN A 259 5.21 -6.93 19.38
C ASN A 259 5.38 -5.70 20.30
N ASP A 260 6.61 -5.22 20.47
CA ASP A 260 6.87 -4.04 21.31
C ASP A 260 6.50 -2.77 20.54
N LYS A 261 5.26 -2.31 20.75
CA LYS A 261 4.68 -1.16 20.03
C LYS A 261 5.15 0.15 20.65
N GLN A 262 6.38 0.53 20.33
CA GLN A 262 6.97 1.81 20.75
C GLN A 262 6.59 2.97 19.82
N SER A 263 6.17 2.68 18.59
CA SER A 263 5.82 3.66 17.57
C SER A 263 4.51 3.32 16.85
N PRO A 264 3.88 4.29 16.17
CA PRO A 264 2.83 4.00 15.20
C PRO A 264 3.30 3.00 14.14
N LEU A 265 2.36 2.23 13.58
CA LEU A 265 2.63 1.34 12.44
C LEU A 265 3.00 2.19 11.22
N ARG A 266 4.21 2.00 10.69
CA ARG A 266 4.67 2.66 9.46
C ARG A 266 4.10 1.97 8.24
N CYS A 267 3.42 2.75 7.40
CA CYS A 267 3.01 2.38 6.05
C CYS A 267 3.74 3.25 5.03
N VAL A 268 3.75 2.78 3.78
CA VAL A 268 4.19 3.56 2.62
C VAL A 268 3.11 3.49 1.56
N VAL A 269 2.66 4.65 1.09
CA VAL A 269 1.71 4.78 -0.01
C VAL A 269 2.42 5.30 -1.26
N LEU A 270 1.85 5.03 -2.43
CA LEU A 270 2.29 5.60 -3.68
C LEU A 270 1.27 6.63 -4.15
N VAL A 271 1.73 7.86 -4.36
CA VAL A 271 0.89 9.01 -4.73
C VAL A 271 1.17 9.42 -6.17
N ALA A 272 0.13 9.70 -6.94
CA ALA A 272 0.23 10.13 -8.33
C ALA A 272 0.87 11.53 -8.45
N LEU A 273 1.90 11.66 -9.28
CA LEU A 273 2.60 12.94 -9.55
C LEU A 273 1.92 13.77 -10.65
N ARG A 274 1.10 13.12 -11.47
CA ARG A 274 0.29 13.68 -12.56
C ARG A 274 -0.95 12.80 -12.73
N ASP A 275 -1.85 13.23 -13.61
CA ASP A 275 -2.93 12.36 -14.04
C ASP A 275 -2.36 11.14 -14.79
N ILE A 276 -2.91 9.95 -14.52
CA ILE A 276 -2.48 8.67 -15.10
C ILE A 276 -3.70 8.00 -15.74
N LYS A 277 -3.63 7.75 -17.04
CA LYS A 277 -4.71 7.20 -17.85
C LYS A 277 -4.77 5.68 -17.72
N GLN A 278 -5.96 5.13 -17.99
CA GLN A 278 -6.13 3.70 -18.20
C GLN A 278 -5.12 3.15 -19.22
N GLY A 279 -4.53 2.00 -18.89
CA GLY A 279 -3.51 1.32 -19.67
C GLY A 279 -2.07 1.75 -19.36
N GLU A 280 -1.86 2.85 -18.64
CA GLU A 280 -0.51 3.27 -18.25
C GLU A 280 0.03 2.41 -17.10
N GLU A 281 1.34 2.09 -17.18
CA GLU A 281 2.11 1.46 -16.10
C GLU A 281 2.57 2.51 -15.09
N LEU A 282 2.57 2.15 -13.82
CA LEU A 282 3.09 2.95 -12.73
C LEU A 282 4.61 2.79 -12.65
N PHE A 283 5.31 3.91 -12.61
CA PHE A 283 6.75 3.99 -12.40
C PHE A 283 7.04 4.98 -11.27
N SER A 284 7.93 4.59 -10.37
CA SER A 284 8.41 5.44 -9.28
C SER A 284 9.90 5.72 -9.43
N ASN A 285 10.40 6.66 -8.64
CA ASN A 285 11.84 6.86 -8.52
C ASN A 285 12.34 6.22 -7.22
N TYR A 286 13.17 5.19 -7.33
CA TYR A 286 13.70 4.44 -6.19
C TYR A 286 14.77 5.22 -5.41
N TYR A 287 15.31 6.30 -5.96
CA TYR A 287 16.40 7.06 -5.36
C TYR A 287 15.92 8.41 -4.86
N THR A 288 15.82 8.54 -3.52
CA THR A 288 15.54 9.81 -2.85
C THR A 288 16.81 10.29 -2.13
N ILE A 289 17.25 11.51 -2.41
CA ILE A 289 18.26 12.23 -1.63
C ILE A 289 17.53 13.14 -0.65
N VAL A 290 17.80 12.95 0.64
CA VAL A 290 17.42 13.89 1.70
C VAL A 290 18.64 14.73 2.02
N SER A 291 18.50 16.05 1.97
CA SER A 291 19.55 17.01 2.36
C SER A 291 19.34 17.51 3.76
#